data_AF-A0A5E7E186-F1
#
_entry.id   AF-A0A5E7E186-F1
#
_cell.length_a   1.000
_cell.length_b   1.000
_cell.length_c   1.000
_cell.angle_alpha   90.00
_cell.angle_beta   90.00
_cell.angle_gamma   90.00
#
_symmetry.space_group_name_H-M   'P 1'
#
loop_
_entity.id
_entity.type
_entity.pdbx_description
1 polymer ?
#
loop_
_entity_poly.entity_id
_entity_poly.type
_entity_poly.pdbx_seq_one_letter_code
_entity_poly.pdbx_strand_id
1 'polypeptide(L)'
;MNHLAIGLIAFVAIFGGAMIGIFAAQSLPEHHLSNESRNAISVSAAVVGTLSALVIGLMISTANSSFSTRSSEVSRIAVDIVRLNRVMQRYGPEADDARAKLRTYAEAKMQELFPAVGEPSPSSEATVRMIEATQESILLLVATDSRQNWLRSQALTLSDDVLQASWLLAEQRGSNIPMPFLILLIFWLSLVFSSFGLFAPRNATTIAVFCLCSIAVAGGITMILELDSAFSGLVRVSGEPLRQALAEIIVRKSAL
;
A
#
# COMPACT_ATOMS: atom_id res chain seq x y z
N MET A 1 5.16 10.39 -8.62
CA MET A 1 4.92 9.98 -10.02
C MET A 1 3.60 9.24 -10.06
N ASN A 2 2.74 9.54 -11.04
CA ASN A 2 1.45 8.84 -11.17
C ASN A 2 1.71 7.36 -11.47
N HIS A 3 1.12 6.42 -10.73
CA HIS A 3 1.34 4.98 -10.91
C HIS A 3 1.01 4.54 -12.35
N LEU A 4 0.00 5.16 -12.94
CA LEU A 4 -0.39 5.00 -14.35
C LEU A 4 0.74 5.38 -15.33
N ALA A 5 1.56 6.38 -15.00
CA ALA A 5 2.69 6.76 -15.84
C ALA A 5 3.77 5.68 -15.84
N ILE A 6 4.03 5.04 -14.70
CA ILE A 6 4.99 3.92 -14.62
C ILE A 6 4.45 2.71 -15.38
N GLY A 7 3.15 2.40 -15.23
CA GLY A 7 2.49 1.39 -16.03
C GLY A 7 2.59 1.64 -17.53
N LEU A 8 2.38 2.90 -17.97
CA LEU A 8 2.53 3.29 -19.37
C LEU A 8 3.97 3.14 -19.86
N ILE A 9 4.96 3.55 -19.06
CA ILE A 9 6.38 3.35 -19.39
C ILE A 9 6.69 1.87 -19.53
N ALA A 10 6.20 1.03 -18.61
CA ALA A 10 6.36 -0.42 -18.69
C ALA A 10 5.74 -0.98 -19.97
N PHE A 11 4.52 -0.56 -20.31
CA PHE A 11 3.85 -0.95 -21.55
C PHE A 11 4.68 -0.56 -22.79
N VAL A 12 5.11 0.69 -22.88
CA VAL A 12 5.91 1.19 -24.02
C VAL A 12 7.26 0.47 -24.10
N ALA A 13 7.91 0.20 -22.98
CA ALA A 13 9.17 -0.53 -22.95
C ALA A 13 8.99 -1.98 -23.45
N ILE A 14 7.99 -2.70 -22.93
CA ILE A 14 7.76 -4.12 -23.26
C ILE A 14 7.27 -4.26 -24.71
N PHE A 15 6.26 -3.47 -25.10
CA PHE A 15 5.72 -3.49 -26.46
C PHE A 15 6.74 -2.95 -27.47
N GLY A 16 7.46 -1.89 -27.11
CA GLY A 16 8.56 -1.33 -27.89
C GLY A 16 9.68 -2.35 -28.09
N GLY A 17 10.03 -3.12 -27.07
CA GLY A 17 10.96 -4.25 -27.17
C GLY A 17 10.52 -5.24 -28.24
N ALA A 18 9.24 -5.68 -28.22
CA ALA A 18 8.71 -6.56 -29.25
C ALA A 18 8.81 -5.96 -30.67
N MET A 19 8.47 -4.68 -30.81
CA MET A 19 8.55 -3.99 -32.11
C MET A 19 10.00 -3.88 -32.59
N ILE A 20 10.94 -3.51 -31.71
CA ILE A 20 12.38 -3.46 -32.00
C ILE A 20 12.86 -4.84 -32.46
N GLY A 21 12.42 -5.92 -31.82
CA GLY A 21 12.71 -7.29 -32.26
C GLY A 21 12.23 -7.54 -33.69
N ILE A 22 10.98 -7.21 -34.00
CA ILE A 22 10.39 -7.38 -35.34
C ILE A 22 11.14 -6.57 -36.40
N PHE A 23 11.56 -5.34 -36.08
CA PHE A 23 12.35 -4.50 -36.99
C PHE A 23 13.79 -5.00 -37.14
N ALA A 24 14.45 -5.38 -36.05
CA ALA A 24 15.79 -5.96 -36.07
C ALA A 24 15.84 -7.22 -36.95
N ALA A 25 14.78 -8.03 -36.94
CA ALA A 25 14.65 -9.20 -37.81
C ALA A 25 14.77 -8.88 -39.31
N GLN A 26 14.49 -7.63 -39.75
CA GLN A 26 14.67 -7.21 -41.15
C GLN A 26 16.13 -7.00 -41.53
N SER A 27 16.97 -6.69 -40.55
CA SER A 27 18.38 -6.32 -40.79
C SER A 27 19.32 -7.51 -40.62
N LEU A 28 18.83 -8.67 -40.18
CA LEU A 28 19.65 -9.86 -39.93
C LEU A 28 19.67 -10.78 -41.17
N PRO A 29 20.86 -11.20 -41.65
CA PRO A 29 21.01 -12.20 -42.70
C PRO A 29 20.41 -13.56 -42.31
N GLU A 30 19.87 -14.31 -43.28
CA GLU A 30 19.19 -15.60 -43.07
C GLU A 30 20.02 -16.65 -42.30
N HIS A 31 21.36 -16.56 -42.32
CA HIS A 31 22.24 -17.50 -41.61
C HIS A 31 22.28 -17.32 -40.07
N HIS A 32 21.87 -16.17 -39.53
CA HIS A 32 21.74 -15.96 -38.06
C HIS A 32 20.33 -16.32 -37.53
N LEU A 33 19.40 -16.67 -38.41
CA LEU A 33 18.03 -17.06 -38.11
C LEU A 33 17.80 -18.57 -38.31
N SER A 34 18.85 -19.38 -38.14
CA SER A 34 18.71 -20.84 -38.20
C SER A 34 17.73 -21.33 -37.13
N ASN A 35 17.04 -22.43 -37.43
CA ASN A 35 16.06 -23.01 -36.50
C ASN A 35 16.72 -23.38 -35.15
N GLU A 36 17.98 -23.82 -35.14
CA GLU A 36 18.72 -24.05 -33.88
C GLU A 36 18.90 -22.77 -33.06
N SER A 37 19.30 -21.65 -33.69
CA SER A 37 19.52 -20.38 -32.98
C SER A 37 18.21 -19.79 -32.45
N ARG A 38 17.13 -19.86 -33.25
CA ARG A 38 15.77 -19.53 -32.80
C ARG A 38 15.36 -20.34 -31.59
N ASN A 39 15.54 -21.66 -31.64
CA ASN A 39 15.16 -22.53 -30.54
C ASN A 39 15.95 -22.18 -29.27
N ALA A 40 17.28 -22.07 -29.37
CA ALA A 40 18.14 -21.70 -28.24
C ALA A 40 17.73 -20.37 -27.60
N ILE A 41 17.55 -19.30 -28.40
CA ILE A 41 17.16 -17.98 -27.88
C ILE A 41 15.75 -18.02 -27.27
N SER A 42 14.80 -18.72 -27.89
CA SER A 42 13.43 -18.82 -27.38
C SER A 42 13.36 -19.58 -26.05
N VAL A 43 14.16 -20.64 -25.89
CA VAL A 43 14.26 -21.40 -24.63
C VAL A 43 14.91 -20.54 -23.55
N SER A 44 15.99 -19.81 -23.87
CA SER A 44 16.59 -18.86 -22.92
C SER A 44 15.63 -17.74 -22.52
N ALA A 45 14.88 -17.17 -23.48
CA ALA A 45 13.87 -16.16 -23.20
C ALA A 45 12.71 -16.73 -22.36
N ALA A 46 12.32 -17.98 -22.58
CA ALA A 46 11.31 -18.65 -21.76
C ALA A 46 11.75 -18.78 -20.31
N VAL A 47 13.02 -19.13 -20.05
CA VAL A 47 13.59 -19.19 -18.68
C VAL A 47 13.57 -17.81 -18.01
N VAL A 48 13.95 -16.74 -18.73
CA VAL A 48 13.86 -15.38 -18.20
C VAL A 48 12.40 -14.97 -17.96
N GLY A 49 11.49 -15.39 -18.85
CA GLY A 49 10.05 -15.15 -18.72
C GLY A 49 9.45 -15.81 -17.49
N THR A 50 9.81 -17.06 -17.18
CA THR A 50 9.32 -17.75 -15.97
C THR A 50 9.86 -17.12 -14.70
N LEU A 51 11.15 -16.74 -14.67
CA LEU A 51 11.73 -15.99 -13.56
C LEU A 51 11.02 -14.63 -13.37
N SER A 52 10.74 -13.92 -14.46
CA SER A 52 10.03 -12.65 -14.43
C SER A 52 8.60 -12.81 -13.89
N ALA A 53 7.89 -13.86 -14.31
CA ALA A 53 6.54 -14.15 -13.81
C ALA A 53 6.54 -14.44 -12.30
N LEU A 54 7.53 -15.21 -11.81
CA LEU A 54 7.69 -15.50 -10.39
C LEU A 54 7.99 -14.22 -9.59
N VAL A 55 8.86 -13.37 -10.11
CA VAL A 55 9.19 -12.07 -9.50
C VAL A 55 7.96 -11.16 -9.43
N ILE A 56 7.19 -11.03 -10.51
CA ILE A 56 5.92 -10.27 -10.52
C ILE A 56 4.99 -10.81 -9.44
N GLY A 57 4.78 -12.14 -9.39
CA GLY A 57 3.91 -12.78 -8.41
C GLY A 57 4.34 -12.50 -6.97
N LEU A 58 5.64 -12.59 -6.68
CA LEU A 58 6.19 -12.28 -5.36
C LEU A 58 6.01 -10.79 -5.00
N MET A 59 6.26 -9.88 -5.95
CA MET A 59 6.06 -8.45 -5.75
C MET A 59 4.60 -8.10 -5.47
N ILE A 60 3.64 -8.71 -6.20
CA ILE A 60 2.21 -8.56 -5.93
C ILE A 60 1.88 -9.06 -4.52
N SER A 61 2.41 -10.22 -4.14
CA SER A 61 2.20 -10.80 -2.81
C SER A 61 2.73 -9.88 -1.69
N THR A 62 3.94 -9.35 -1.84
CA THR A 62 4.54 -8.40 -0.89
C THR A 62 3.74 -7.10 -0.81
N ALA A 63 3.30 -6.56 -1.95
CA ALA A 63 2.46 -5.36 -2.00
C ALA A 63 1.12 -5.60 -1.30
N ASN A 64 0.47 -6.74 -1.57
CA ASN A 64 -0.80 -7.13 -0.96
C ASN A 64 -0.66 -7.37 0.56
N SER A 65 0.43 -8.00 1.00
CA SER A 65 0.73 -8.18 2.42
C SER A 65 0.94 -6.83 3.11
N SER A 66 1.69 -5.91 2.50
CA SER A 66 1.89 -4.56 3.03
C SER A 66 0.56 -3.79 3.13
N PHE A 67 -0.27 -3.86 2.09
CA PHE A 67 -1.61 -3.28 2.09
C PHE A 67 -2.48 -3.85 3.23
N SER A 68 -2.49 -5.18 3.37
CA SER A 68 -3.25 -5.87 4.40
C SER A 68 -2.80 -5.50 5.82
N THR A 69 -1.48 -5.40 6.05
CA THR A 69 -0.91 -4.96 7.33
C THR A 69 -1.32 -3.53 7.66
N ARG A 70 -1.20 -2.59 6.71
CA ARG A 70 -1.65 -1.20 6.95
C ARG A 70 -3.16 -1.14 7.21
N SER A 71 -3.96 -1.94 6.51
CA SER A 71 -5.40 -2.04 6.76
C SER A 71 -5.71 -2.60 8.16
N SER A 72 -4.95 -3.58 8.64
CA SER A 72 -5.13 -4.12 9.99
C SER A 72 -4.71 -3.12 11.07
N GLU A 73 -3.65 -2.34 10.86
CA GLU A 73 -3.24 -1.29 11.81
C GLU A 73 -4.30 -0.19 11.92
N VAL A 74 -4.90 0.24 10.81
CA VAL A 74 -6.02 1.21 10.84
C VAL A 74 -7.21 0.66 11.61
N SER A 75 -7.56 -0.61 11.37
CA SER A 75 -8.64 -1.29 12.10
C SER A 75 -8.34 -1.41 13.59
N ARG A 76 -7.09 -1.76 13.95
CA ARG A 76 -6.63 -1.87 15.33
C ARG A 76 -6.73 -0.52 16.06
N ILE A 77 -6.22 0.56 15.46
CA ILE A 77 -6.36 1.92 15.98
C ILE A 77 -7.83 2.25 16.24
N ALA A 78 -8.72 1.98 15.29
CA ALA A 78 -10.15 2.25 15.45
C ALA A 78 -10.77 1.48 16.64
N VAL A 79 -10.46 0.19 16.77
CA VAL A 79 -10.96 -0.65 17.87
C VAL A 79 -10.41 -0.18 19.22
N ASP A 80 -9.11 0.09 19.32
CA ASP A 80 -8.48 0.47 20.58
C ASP A 80 -8.88 1.89 21.00
N ILE A 81 -9.13 2.81 20.08
CA ILE A 81 -9.77 4.11 20.34
C ILE A 81 -11.14 3.92 21.02
N VAL A 82 -12.01 3.04 20.49
CA VAL A 82 -13.33 2.76 21.09
C VAL A 82 -13.19 2.14 22.47
N ARG A 83 -12.30 1.14 22.62
CA ARG A 83 -12.05 0.47 23.90
C ARG A 83 -11.51 1.46 24.94
N LEU A 84 -10.56 2.29 24.57
CA LEU A 84 -9.96 3.31 25.44
C LEU A 84 -11.02 4.31 25.91
N ASN A 85 -11.84 4.84 24.99
CA ASN A 85 -12.97 5.70 25.36
C ASN A 85 -13.96 5.00 26.31
N ARG A 86 -14.29 3.72 26.08
CA ARG A 86 -15.18 2.95 26.98
C ARG A 86 -14.57 2.73 28.37
N VAL A 87 -13.26 2.50 28.48
CA VAL A 87 -12.56 2.38 29.77
C VAL A 87 -12.57 3.71 30.51
N MET A 88 -12.27 4.82 29.83
CA MET A 88 -12.32 6.15 30.42
C MET A 88 -13.74 6.55 30.86
N GLN A 89 -14.78 6.17 30.11
CA GLN A 89 -16.17 6.37 30.54
C GLN A 89 -16.51 5.60 31.83
N ARG A 90 -15.98 4.38 31.99
CA ARG A 90 -16.17 3.59 33.22
C ARG A 90 -15.36 4.12 34.41
N TYR A 91 -14.30 4.88 34.13
CA TYR A 91 -13.48 5.53 35.15
C TYR A 91 -14.30 6.58 35.89
N GLY A 92 -14.91 7.49 35.14
CA GLY A 92 -15.74 8.58 35.69
C GLY A 92 -15.48 9.92 34.99
N PRO A 93 -16.12 11.00 35.47
CA PRO A 93 -15.97 12.35 34.93
C PRO A 93 -14.53 12.89 35.03
N GLU A 94 -13.71 12.35 35.94
CA GLU A 94 -12.30 12.74 36.06
C GLU A 94 -11.51 12.48 34.77
N ALA A 95 -11.96 11.53 33.93
CA ALA A 95 -11.32 11.18 32.66
C ALA A 95 -11.84 11.99 31.45
N ASP A 96 -12.72 12.98 31.65
CA ASP A 96 -13.33 13.71 30.53
C ASP A 96 -12.33 14.53 29.70
N ASP A 97 -11.28 15.07 30.32
CA ASP A 97 -10.19 15.76 29.60
C ASP A 97 -9.42 14.78 28.68
N ALA A 98 -9.06 13.59 29.19
CA ALA A 98 -8.42 12.55 28.40
C ALA A 98 -9.32 12.05 27.25
N ARG A 99 -10.64 11.94 27.49
CA ARG A 99 -11.62 11.59 26.45
C ARG A 99 -11.72 12.66 25.36
N ALA A 100 -11.68 13.94 25.74
CA ALA A 100 -11.70 15.04 24.78
C ALA A 100 -10.44 15.01 23.89
N LYS A 101 -9.26 14.82 24.48
CA LYS A 101 -8.00 14.68 23.74
C LYS A 101 -7.98 13.47 22.81
N LEU A 102 -8.47 12.31 23.27
CA LEU A 102 -8.60 11.11 22.45
C LEU A 102 -9.48 11.36 21.22
N ARG A 103 -10.57 12.11 21.39
CA ARG A 103 -11.47 12.46 20.30
C ARG A 103 -10.78 13.37 19.29
N THR A 104 -10.10 14.42 19.73
CA THR A 104 -9.34 15.31 18.84
C THR A 104 -8.27 14.54 18.09
N TYR A 105 -7.58 13.60 18.76
CA TYR A 105 -6.66 12.68 18.11
C TYR A 105 -7.35 11.83 17.03
N ALA A 106 -8.50 11.21 17.33
CA ALA A 106 -9.22 10.36 16.38
C ALA A 106 -9.68 11.16 15.14
N GLU A 107 -10.16 12.39 15.33
CA GLU A 107 -10.55 13.31 14.25
C GLU A 107 -9.33 13.69 13.39
N ALA A 108 -8.22 14.07 14.02
CA ALA A 108 -6.98 14.38 13.32
C ALA A 108 -6.38 13.16 12.60
N LYS A 109 -6.44 11.96 13.18
CA LYS A 109 -5.96 10.72 12.56
C LYS A 109 -6.79 10.34 11.33
N MET A 110 -8.10 10.60 11.37
CA MET A 110 -8.97 10.43 10.21
C MET A 110 -8.59 11.41 9.09
N GLN A 111 -8.36 12.68 9.40
CA GLN A 111 -7.91 13.67 8.41
C GLN A 111 -6.50 13.40 7.89
N GLU A 112 -5.61 12.84 8.70
CA GLU A 112 -4.26 12.42 8.32
C GLU A 112 -4.30 11.31 7.25
N LEU A 113 -5.07 10.25 7.52
CA LEU A 113 -5.09 9.05 6.68
C LEU A 113 -6.05 9.17 5.49
N PHE A 114 -7.15 9.92 5.67
CA PHE A 114 -8.23 10.07 4.70
C PHE A 114 -8.58 11.56 4.52
N PRO A 115 -7.65 12.38 4.01
CA PRO A 115 -7.88 13.82 3.86
C PRO A 115 -9.02 14.11 2.89
N ALA A 116 -9.88 15.05 3.26
CA ALA A 116 -10.86 15.62 2.34
C ALA A 116 -10.14 16.48 1.29
N VAL A 117 -10.70 16.53 0.07
CA VAL A 117 -10.11 17.30 -1.03
C VAL A 117 -10.06 18.78 -0.66
N GLY A 118 -8.85 19.35 -0.61
CA GLY A 118 -8.63 20.77 -0.32
C GLY A 118 -8.50 21.13 1.16
N GLU A 119 -8.58 20.15 2.08
CA GLU A 119 -8.32 20.41 3.50
C GLU A 119 -6.85 20.14 3.87
N PRO A 120 -6.24 21.00 4.71
CA PRO A 120 -4.92 20.74 5.25
C PRO A 120 -4.97 19.51 6.16
N SER A 121 -4.17 18.50 5.82
CA SER A 121 -4.04 17.27 6.59
C SER A 121 -2.95 17.42 7.66
N PRO A 122 -3.19 17.02 8.92
CA PRO A 122 -2.16 17.05 9.95
C PRO A 122 -1.01 16.08 9.61
N SER A 123 0.22 16.41 10.03
CA SER A 123 1.35 15.49 9.87
C SER A 123 1.23 14.30 10.83
N SER A 124 1.85 13.17 10.47
CA SER A 124 1.89 11.99 11.37
C SER A 124 2.53 12.30 12.71
N GLU A 125 3.59 13.12 12.73
CA GLU A 125 4.22 13.55 13.98
C GLU A 125 3.24 14.35 14.85
N ALA A 126 2.39 15.19 14.25
CA ALA A 126 1.40 15.95 14.99
C ALA A 126 0.34 15.04 15.62
N THR A 127 -0.19 14.07 14.87
CA THR A 127 -1.19 13.13 15.40
C THR A 127 -0.61 12.20 16.46
N VAL A 128 0.65 11.76 16.30
CA VAL A 128 1.37 10.99 17.32
C VAL A 128 1.49 11.79 18.62
N ARG A 129 1.88 13.07 18.56
CA ARG A 129 1.92 13.93 19.77
C ARG A 129 0.55 14.08 20.44
N MET A 130 -0.55 14.00 19.70
CA MET A 130 -1.90 14.11 20.26
C MET A 130 -2.30 12.86 21.05
N ILE A 131 -1.89 11.66 20.61
CA ILE A 131 -2.11 10.44 21.41
C ILE A 131 -1.17 10.40 22.63
N GLU A 132 0.07 10.89 22.52
CA GLU A 132 0.96 11.08 23.68
C GLU A 132 0.34 12.03 24.72
N ALA A 133 -0.24 13.15 24.28
CA ALA A 133 -0.96 14.08 25.18
C ALA A 133 -2.18 13.43 25.85
N THR A 134 -2.84 12.49 25.17
CA THR A 134 -3.92 11.69 25.75
C THR A 134 -3.39 10.76 26.85
N GLN A 135 -2.28 10.07 26.59
CA GLN A 135 -1.61 9.20 27.57
C GLN A 135 -1.16 9.97 28.82
N GLU A 136 -0.57 11.16 28.65
CA GLU A 136 -0.17 12.03 29.77
C GLU A 136 -1.37 12.41 30.64
N SER A 137 -2.52 12.69 30.01
CA SER A 137 -3.75 13.03 30.74
C SER A 137 -4.29 11.85 31.54
N ILE A 138 -4.11 10.61 31.05
CA ILE A 138 -4.44 9.38 31.78
C ILE A 138 -3.46 9.17 32.95
N LEU A 139 -2.18 9.54 32.80
CA LEU A 139 -1.19 9.48 33.88
C LEU A 139 -1.49 10.44 35.03
N LEU A 140 -2.11 11.58 34.76
CA LEU A 140 -2.49 12.55 35.77
C LEU A 140 -3.75 12.16 36.56
N LEU A 141 -4.48 11.11 36.16
CA LEU A 141 -5.67 10.64 36.88
C LEU A 141 -5.31 10.09 38.26
N VAL A 142 -5.91 10.65 39.30
CA VAL A 142 -5.76 10.15 40.67
C VAL A 142 -6.74 8.98 40.88
N ALA A 143 -6.20 7.77 41.06
CA ALA A 143 -7.01 6.60 41.38
C ALA A 143 -7.26 6.55 42.89
N THR A 144 -8.52 6.55 43.28
CA THR A 144 -8.94 6.50 44.70
C THR A 144 -9.28 5.09 45.20
N ASP A 145 -9.53 4.15 44.30
CA ASP A 145 -9.86 2.76 44.62
C ASP A 145 -9.17 1.77 43.66
N SER A 146 -9.08 0.49 44.07
CA SER A 146 -8.50 -0.61 43.29
C SER A 146 -9.14 -0.74 41.91
N ARG A 147 -10.45 -0.51 41.79
CA ARG A 147 -11.17 -0.50 40.51
C ARG A 147 -10.67 0.62 39.59
N GLN A 148 -10.50 1.83 40.11
CA GLN A 148 -9.99 2.96 39.33
C GLN A 148 -8.53 2.72 38.92
N ASN A 149 -7.72 2.14 39.81
CA ASN A 149 -6.35 1.82 39.50
C ASN A 149 -6.25 0.80 38.33
N TRP A 150 -7.09 -0.23 38.33
CA TRP A 150 -7.18 -1.19 37.23
C TRP A 150 -7.68 -0.55 35.93
N LEU A 151 -8.67 0.34 35.98
CA LEU A 151 -9.15 1.06 34.79
C LEU A 151 -8.08 2.00 34.23
N ARG A 152 -7.33 2.69 35.09
CA ARG A 152 -6.22 3.56 34.69
C ARG A 152 -5.11 2.75 34.02
N SER A 153 -4.69 1.62 34.60
CA SER A 153 -3.67 0.77 33.99
C SER A 153 -4.12 0.21 32.64
N GLN A 154 -5.37 -0.24 32.54
CA GLN A 154 -5.95 -0.70 31.28
C GLN A 154 -6.00 0.40 30.21
N ALA A 155 -6.34 1.64 30.60
CA ALA A 155 -6.35 2.79 29.71
C ALA A 155 -4.94 3.13 29.21
N LEU A 156 -3.92 3.05 30.08
CA LEU A 156 -2.54 3.26 29.69
C LEU A 156 -2.07 2.21 28.67
N THR A 157 -2.35 0.93 28.89
CA THR A 157 -2.03 -0.14 27.92
C THR A 157 -2.68 0.11 26.57
N LEU A 158 -3.97 0.45 26.55
CA LEU A 158 -4.68 0.73 25.29
C LEU A 158 -4.15 1.99 24.59
N SER A 159 -3.76 3.02 25.35
CA SER A 159 -3.14 4.22 24.76
C SER A 159 -1.77 3.92 24.15
N ASP A 160 -1.01 3.02 24.76
CA ASP A 160 0.29 2.56 24.27
C ASP A 160 0.14 1.74 22.97
N ASP A 161 -0.86 0.84 22.92
CA ASP A 161 -1.21 0.10 21.71
C ASP A 161 -1.55 1.03 20.53
N VAL A 162 -2.35 2.09 20.79
CA VAL A 162 -2.69 3.10 19.77
C VAL A 162 -1.47 3.91 19.35
N LEU A 163 -0.62 4.29 20.30
CA LEU A 163 0.62 5.02 20.03
C LEU A 163 1.58 4.20 19.15
N GLN A 164 1.78 2.93 19.50
CA GLN A 164 2.63 2.01 18.73
C GLN A 164 2.12 1.83 17.30
N ALA A 165 0.82 1.56 17.11
CA ALA A 165 0.22 1.44 15.78
C ALA A 165 0.33 2.74 14.97
N SER A 166 0.24 3.89 15.63
CA SER A 166 0.41 5.20 15.00
C SER A 166 1.83 5.43 14.48
N TRP A 167 2.83 5.04 15.26
CA TRP A 167 4.24 5.07 14.85
C TRP A 167 4.51 4.12 13.69
N LEU A 168 3.97 2.90 13.74
CA LEU A 168 4.11 1.93 12.65
C LEU A 168 3.55 2.48 11.34
N LEU A 169 2.36 3.08 11.37
CA LEU A 169 1.77 3.72 10.19
C LEU A 169 2.56 4.95 9.71
N ALA A 170 3.21 5.69 10.61
CA ALA A 170 4.05 6.84 10.25
C ALA A 170 5.33 6.39 9.53
N GLU A 171 6.00 5.36 10.06
CA GLU A 171 7.25 4.81 9.51
C GLU A 171 7.02 4.05 8.19
N GLN A 172 5.93 3.28 8.12
CA GLN A 172 5.60 2.46 6.94
C GLN A 172 5.06 3.26 5.74
N ARG A 173 5.16 4.60 5.73
CA ARG A 173 4.78 5.44 4.58
C ARG A 173 5.75 5.32 3.39
N GLY A 174 6.94 4.76 3.60
CA GLY A 174 7.85 4.43 2.51
C GLY A 174 7.30 3.35 1.59
N SER A 175 7.67 3.41 0.30
CA SER A 175 7.46 2.31 -0.65
C SER A 175 8.27 1.10 -0.17
N ASN A 176 7.59 -0.01 0.12
CA ASN A 176 8.26 -1.25 0.50
C ASN A 176 8.93 -1.93 -0.70
N ILE A 177 8.62 -1.45 -1.91
CA ILE A 177 9.11 -2.02 -3.15
C ILE A 177 10.32 -1.23 -3.65
N PRO A 178 11.50 -1.86 -3.75
CA PRO A 178 12.67 -1.19 -4.32
C PRO A 178 12.45 -0.89 -5.80
N MET A 179 12.37 0.39 -6.15
CA MET A 179 12.26 0.84 -7.55
C MET A 179 13.30 0.22 -8.50
N PRO A 180 14.58 0.00 -8.11
CA PRO A 180 15.55 -0.66 -8.98
C PRO A 180 15.13 -2.07 -9.43
N PHE A 181 14.43 -2.81 -8.56
CA PHE A 181 13.97 -4.15 -8.86
C PHE A 181 12.86 -4.16 -9.92
N LEU A 182 11.96 -3.17 -9.85
CA LEU A 182 10.93 -2.95 -10.86
C LEU A 182 11.53 -2.54 -12.22
N ILE A 183 12.55 -1.68 -12.22
CA ILE A 183 13.28 -1.30 -13.44
C ILE A 183 13.95 -2.52 -14.08
N LEU A 184 14.65 -3.32 -13.28
CA LEU A 184 15.29 -4.55 -13.74
C LEU A 184 14.29 -5.54 -14.35
N LEU A 185 13.13 -5.69 -13.72
CA LEU A 185 12.05 -6.54 -14.19
C LEU A 185 11.47 -6.07 -15.54
N ILE A 186 11.16 -4.77 -15.68
CA ILE A 186 10.70 -4.19 -16.95
C ILE A 186 11.74 -4.42 -18.04
N PHE A 187 13.02 -4.22 -17.71
CA PHE A 187 14.13 -4.43 -18.64
C PHE A 187 14.20 -5.88 -19.14
N TRP A 188 14.15 -6.87 -18.24
CA TRP A 188 14.16 -8.28 -18.62
C TRP A 188 12.94 -8.67 -19.46
N LEU A 189 11.74 -8.19 -19.10
CA LEU A 189 10.53 -8.41 -19.89
C LEU A 189 10.64 -7.80 -21.29
N SER A 190 11.22 -6.60 -21.41
CA SER A 190 11.49 -5.99 -22.71
C SER A 190 12.43 -6.85 -23.57
N LEU A 191 13.47 -7.46 -22.98
CA LEU A 191 14.37 -8.37 -23.69
C LEU A 191 13.66 -9.66 -24.13
N VAL A 192 12.80 -10.22 -23.28
CA VAL A 192 11.99 -11.40 -23.61
C VAL A 192 11.04 -11.11 -24.77
N PHE A 193 10.31 -10.00 -24.70
CA PHE A 193 9.41 -9.57 -25.78
C PHE A 193 10.17 -9.23 -27.05
N SER A 194 11.35 -8.61 -26.96
CA SER A 194 12.22 -8.39 -28.11
C SER A 194 12.69 -9.70 -28.75
N SER A 195 12.98 -10.73 -27.94
CA SER A 195 13.36 -12.05 -28.45
C SER A 195 12.19 -12.72 -29.18
N PHE A 196 10.97 -12.62 -28.64
CA PHE A 196 9.77 -13.12 -29.31
C PHE A 196 9.46 -12.33 -30.60
N GLY A 197 9.64 -11.01 -30.56
CA GLY A 197 9.48 -10.13 -31.72
C GLY A 197 10.46 -10.45 -32.84
N LEU A 198 11.71 -10.75 -32.52
CA LEU A 198 12.75 -11.12 -33.49
C LEU A 198 12.34 -12.32 -34.35
N PHE A 199 11.57 -13.25 -33.77
CA PHE A 199 11.12 -14.46 -34.44
C PHE A 199 9.65 -14.43 -34.84
N ALA A 200 8.94 -13.33 -34.61
CA ALA A 200 7.51 -13.25 -34.86
C ALA A 200 7.20 -13.10 -36.36
N PRO A 201 6.18 -13.80 -36.90
CA PRO A 201 5.65 -13.49 -38.21
C PRO A 201 5.02 -12.08 -38.20
N ARG A 202 5.24 -11.31 -39.27
CA ARG A 202 4.77 -9.92 -39.39
C ARG A 202 3.28 -9.82 -39.77
N ASN A 203 2.41 -10.46 -39.01
CA ASN A 203 0.97 -10.33 -39.21
C ASN A 203 0.33 -9.47 -38.10
N ALA A 204 -0.83 -8.89 -38.41
CA ALA A 204 -1.56 -8.05 -37.46
C ALA A 204 -1.93 -8.81 -36.18
N THR A 205 -2.20 -10.11 -36.29
CA THR A 205 -2.54 -10.97 -35.16
C THR A 205 -1.41 -11.04 -34.12
N THR A 206 -0.16 -11.24 -34.54
CA THR A 206 0.97 -11.31 -33.61
C THR A 206 1.24 -9.97 -32.93
N ILE A 207 1.11 -8.86 -33.65
CA ILE A 207 1.23 -7.52 -33.06
C ILE A 207 0.12 -7.28 -32.02
N ALA A 208 -1.12 -7.68 -32.33
CA ALA A 208 -2.25 -7.57 -31.41
C ALA A 208 -2.03 -8.41 -30.14
N VAL A 209 -1.52 -9.64 -30.27
CA VAL A 209 -1.20 -10.50 -29.13
C VAL A 209 -0.09 -9.88 -28.27
N PHE A 210 1.00 -9.38 -28.85
CA PHE A 210 2.04 -8.70 -28.08
C PHE A 210 1.53 -7.45 -27.38
N CYS A 211 0.64 -6.68 -28.02
CA CYS A 211 -0.01 -5.54 -27.39
C CYS A 211 -0.83 -5.98 -26.16
N LEU A 212 -1.70 -6.98 -26.31
CA LEU A 212 -2.52 -7.50 -25.22
C LEU A 212 -1.68 -8.06 -24.06
N CYS A 213 -0.62 -8.82 -24.37
CA CYS A 213 0.29 -9.33 -23.34
C CYS A 213 1.04 -8.19 -22.62
N SER A 214 1.48 -7.17 -23.36
CA SER A 214 2.14 -6.00 -22.76
C SER A 214 1.20 -5.22 -21.85
N ILE A 215 -0.07 -5.07 -22.24
CA ILE A 215 -1.12 -4.45 -21.39
C ILE A 215 -1.32 -5.26 -20.12
N ALA A 216 -1.42 -6.59 -20.22
CA ALA A 216 -1.61 -7.46 -19.05
C ALA A 216 -0.45 -7.33 -18.04
N VAL A 217 0.79 -7.33 -18.53
CA VAL A 217 1.99 -7.18 -17.69
C VAL A 217 2.08 -5.77 -17.09
N ALA A 218 1.83 -4.72 -17.88
CA ALA A 218 1.80 -3.34 -17.40
C ALA A 218 0.69 -3.12 -16.36
N GLY A 219 -0.46 -3.77 -16.53
CA GLY A 219 -1.54 -3.80 -15.55
C GLY A 219 -1.11 -4.45 -14.23
N GLY A 220 -0.40 -5.58 -14.29
CA GLY A 220 0.19 -6.22 -13.11
C GLY A 220 1.18 -5.32 -12.38
N ILE A 221 2.08 -4.64 -13.11
CA ILE A 221 3.04 -3.67 -12.54
C ILE A 221 2.31 -2.48 -11.90
N THR A 222 1.25 -1.98 -12.55
CA THR A 222 0.42 -0.90 -12.00
C THR A 222 -0.27 -1.35 -10.71
N MET A 223 -0.82 -2.57 -10.68
CA MET A 223 -1.45 -3.14 -9.49
C MET A 223 -0.48 -3.26 -8.31
N ILE A 224 0.78 -3.65 -8.57
CA ILE A 224 1.84 -3.69 -7.55
C ILE A 224 2.01 -2.31 -6.90
N LEU A 225 2.08 -1.26 -7.72
CA LEU A 225 2.28 0.11 -7.26
C LEU A 225 1.04 0.69 -6.57
N GLU A 226 -0.15 0.35 -7.04
CA GLU A 226 -1.43 0.71 -6.42
C GLU A 226 -1.53 0.10 -5.01
N LEU A 227 -1.21 -1.19 -4.86
CA LEU A 227 -1.21 -1.86 -3.55
C LEU A 227 -0.15 -1.31 -2.59
N ASP A 228 1.04 -0.97 -3.09
CA ASP A 228 2.10 -0.36 -2.28
C ASP A 228 1.71 1.05 -1.81
N SER A 229 0.82 1.74 -2.51
CA SER A 229 0.36 3.09 -2.18
C SER A 229 -0.97 3.11 -1.40
N ALA A 230 -1.16 2.21 -0.45
CA ALA A 230 -2.39 1.90 0.30
C ALA A 230 -3.37 3.05 0.72
N PHE A 231 -2.91 4.28 0.91
CA PHE A 231 -3.75 5.44 1.27
C PHE A 231 -4.07 6.39 0.09
N SER A 232 -3.41 6.17 -1.04
CA SER A 232 -3.60 6.88 -2.32
C SER A 232 -3.95 5.87 -3.43
N GLY A 233 -4.30 6.35 -4.62
CA GLY A 233 -4.58 5.45 -5.76
C GLY A 233 -6.04 4.99 -5.87
N LEU A 234 -6.26 3.94 -6.66
CA LEU A 234 -7.55 3.32 -6.95
C LEU A 234 -7.95 2.29 -5.88
N VAL A 235 -6.98 1.52 -5.37
CA VAL A 235 -7.20 0.51 -4.31
C VAL A 235 -6.75 1.11 -2.98
N ARG A 236 -7.71 1.51 -2.15
CA ARG A 236 -7.44 2.20 -0.88
C ARG A 236 -7.86 1.37 0.32
N VAL A 237 -7.13 1.52 1.42
CA VAL A 237 -7.57 1.06 2.73
C VAL A 237 -8.91 1.74 3.06
N SER A 238 -9.84 0.99 3.63
CA SER A 238 -11.12 1.54 4.04
C SER A 238 -10.97 2.37 5.31
N GLY A 239 -11.41 3.63 5.28
CA GLY A 239 -11.53 4.47 6.47
C GLY A 239 -12.77 4.18 7.32
N GLU A 240 -13.60 3.21 6.91
CA GLU A 240 -14.86 2.88 7.58
C GLU A 240 -14.71 2.51 9.06
N PRO A 241 -13.72 1.67 9.48
CA PRO A 241 -13.54 1.33 10.90
C PRO A 241 -13.30 2.58 11.76
N LEU A 242 -12.47 3.51 11.27
CA LEU A 242 -12.15 4.74 12.00
C LEU A 242 -13.34 5.71 12.02
N ARG A 243 -14.09 5.79 10.92
CA ARG A 243 -15.34 6.56 10.85
C ARG A 243 -16.40 6.03 11.82
N GLN A 244 -16.53 4.71 11.96
CA GLN A 244 -17.42 4.07 12.93
C GLN A 244 -16.96 4.31 14.37
N ALA A 245 -15.65 4.19 14.64
CA ALA A 245 -15.09 4.51 15.95
C ALA A 245 -15.37 5.96 16.35
N LEU A 246 -15.18 6.91 15.43
CA LEU A 246 -15.56 8.31 15.62
C LEU A 246 -17.05 8.45 15.89
N ALA A 247 -17.92 7.85 15.07
CA ALA A 247 -19.36 7.90 15.29
C ALA A 247 -19.76 7.40 16.69
N GLU A 248 -19.15 6.31 17.18
CA GLU A 248 -19.44 5.78 18.52
C GLU A 248 -19.00 6.74 19.64
N ILE A 249 -17.85 7.40 19.49
CA ILE A 249 -17.36 8.41 20.45
C ILE A 249 -18.22 9.68 20.40
N ILE A 250 -18.71 10.05 19.21
CA ILE A 250 -19.49 11.27 18.97
C ILE A 250 -20.93 11.13 19.47
N VAL A 251 -21.64 10.06 19.07
CA VAL A 251 -23.06 9.85 19.39
C VAL A 251 -23.30 9.74 20.89
N ARG A 252 -22.33 9.23 21.66
CA ARG A 252 -22.48 9.15 23.12
C ARG A 252 -22.35 10.50 23.83
N LYS A 253 -21.94 11.57 23.14
CA LYS A 253 -21.98 12.95 23.68
C LYS A 253 -23.41 13.52 23.67
N SER A 254 -24.31 13.07 22.80
CA SER A 254 -25.68 13.60 22.69
C SER A 254 -26.71 12.88 23.56
N ALA A 255 -26.32 11.81 24.25
CA ALA A 255 -27.19 11.00 25.11
C ALA A 255 -26.97 11.24 26.62
N LEU A 256 -26.09 12.18 26.97
CA LEU A 256 -25.81 12.69 28.32
C LEU A 256 -26.05 14.20 28.32
#